data_AF-A0A100JYM8-F1
#
_entry.id   AF-A0A100JYM8-F1
#
_cell.length_a   1.000
_cell.length_b   1.000
_cell.length_c   1.000
_cell.angle_alpha   90.00
_cell.angle_beta   90.00
_cell.angle_gamma   90.00
#
_symmetry.space_group_name_H-M   'P 1'
#
loop_
_entity.id
_entity.type
_entity.pdbx_description
1 polymer ?
#
loop_
_entity_poly.entity_id
_entity_poly.type
_entity_poly.pdbx_seq_one_letter_code
_entity_poly.pdbx_strand_id
1 'polypeptide(L)'
;MNEYRDHIRQTLEGQNVDPSEDLGMDAMRWAPAPASEDVTDEAISTAAETAHALLDRAADAYLSLLNAVLGDGTHNMVASARTPHGELIEGQQLTMMGDALILNQEASMRVCAVIAAGMVGCASGGLVVRTFGPNGSESVRGWTVRNFWLRPLTAREIREAYTVDHVTGAPVAPEPGVEYRQAERVPRPDQAQTDGESASRTAPRDNRPPNRRN
;
A
#
# COMPACT_ATOMS: atom_id res chain seq x y z
N MET A 1 -17.70 -2.59 27.95
CA MET A 1 -16.46 -3.23 27.43
C MET A 1 -16.32 -4.70 27.85
N ASN A 2 -17.29 -5.31 28.54
CA ASN A 2 -17.31 -6.74 28.88
C ASN A 2 -18.09 -7.57 27.83
N GLU A 3 -19.15 -6.99 27.26
CA GLU A 3 -20.03 -7.66 26.28
C GLU A 3 -19.33 -8.04 24.97
N TYR A 4 -18.36 -7.23 24.50
CA TYR A 4 -17.56 -7.57 23.30
C TYR A 4 -16.63 -8.77 23.52
N ARG A 5 -16.16 -8.97 24.78
CA ARG A 5 -15.30 -10.11 25.13
C ARG A 5 -16.11 -11.40 25.30
N ASP A 6 -17.34 -11.29 25.80
CA ASP A 6 -18.24 -12.43 25.96
C ASP A 6 -18.74 -12.96 24.61
N HIS A 7 -19.02 -12.06 23.65
CA HIS A 7 -19.45 -12.44 22.31
C HIS A 7 -18.38 -13.24 21.55
N ILE A 8 -17.11 -12.81 21.60
CA ILE A 8 -16.00 -13.51 20.93
C ILE A 8 -15.76 -14.90 21.55
N ARG A 9 -15.91 -15.05 22.87
CA ARG A 9 -15.75 -16.34 23.55
C ARG A 9 -16.85 -17.33 23.16
N GLN A 10 -18.10 -16.89 23.10
CA GLN A 10 -19.23 -17.75 22.70
C GLN A 10 -19.12 -18.28 21.27
N THR A 11 -18.62 -17.45 20.33
CA THR A 11 -18.39 -17.87 18.94
C THR A 11 -17.27 -18.92 18.81
N LEU A 12 -16.26 -18.86 19.67
CA LEU A 12 -15.13 -19.79 19.65
C LEU A 12 -15.43 -21.15 20.30
N GLU A 13 -16.37 -21.22 21.25
CA GLU A 13 -16.71 -22.45 21.99
C GLU A 13 -17.79 -23.31 21.31
N GLY A 14 -18.27 -22.91 20.12
CA GLY A 14 -19.26 -23.66 19.34
C GLY A 14 -20.65 -23.73 20.00
N GLN A 15 -20.87 -22.96 21.08
CA GLN A 15 -22.18 -22.75 21.68
C GLN A 15 -22.91 -21.68 20.86
N ASN A 16 -23.41 -22.10 19.70
CA ASN A 16 -24.38 -21.31 18.95
C ASN A 16 -25.69 -21.33 19.75
N VAL A 17 -25.94 -20.30 20.55
CA VAL A 17 -27.31 -20.00 20.98
C VAL A 17 -27.99 -19.50 19.72
N ASP A 18 -28.94 -20.28 19.21
CA ASP A 18 -29.73 -19.89 18.05
C ASP A 18 -30.45 -18.57 18.38
N PRO A 19 -30.08 -17.43 17.77
CA PRO A 19 -30.69 -16.15 18.09
C PRO A 19 -32.11 -16.04 17.51
N SER A 20 -32.57 -17.03 16.74
CA SER A 20 -33.84 -16.97 16.04
C SER A 20 -35.07 -17.19 16.92
N GLU A 21 -34.92 -17.72 18.13
CA GLU A 21 -36.07 -17.94 19.02
C GLU A 21 -36.53 -16.68 19.78
N ASP A 22 -35.70 -15.63 19.89
CA ASP A 22 -36.01 -14.45 20.71
C ASP A 22 -36.14 -13.14 19.90
N LEU A 23 -35.86 -13.19 18.60
CA LEU A 23 -36.00 -12.04 17.70
C LEU A 23 -37.17 -12.31 16.75
N GLY A 24 -38.36 -11.84 17.13
CA GLY A 24 -39.55 -11.90 16.27
C GLY A 24 -39.21 -11.39 14.86
N MET A 25 -39.84 -11.97 13.82
CA MET A 25 -39.55 -11.70 12.39
C MET A 25 -39.42 -10.22 12.01
N ASP A 26 -40.00 -9.30 12.77
CA ASP A 26 -39.86 -7.86 12.59
C ASP A 26 -38.44 -7.31 12.89
N ALA A 27 -37.65 -7.99 13.73
CA ALA A 27 -36.29 -7.60 14.12
C ALA A 27 -35.21 -8.03 13.10
N MET A 28 -35.51 -8.97 12.19
CA MET A 28 -34.62 -9.35 11.08
C MET A 28 -34.80 -8.50 9.82
N ARG A 29 -35.70 -7.51 9.86
CA ARG A 29 -35.89 -6.60 8.72
C ARG A 29 -34.73 -5.60 8.70
N TRP A 30 -33.70 -5.89 7.92
CA TRP A 30 -32.70 -4.89 7.53
C TRP A 30 -33.45 -3.73 6.84
N ALA A 31 -33.71 -2.67 7.58
CA ALA A 31 -34.17 -1.42 7.03
C ALA A 31 -32.92 -0.60 6.71
N PRO A 32 -32.60 -0.34 5.43
CA PRO A 32 -31.55 0.62 5.12
C PRO A 32 -31.92 1.93 5.82
N ALA A 33 -30.94 2.57 6.46
CA ALA A 33 -31.12 3.94 6.93
C ALA A 33 -31.65 4.77 5.75
N PRO A 34 -32.63 5.67 5.97
CA PRO A 34 -33.14 6.49 4.89
C PRO A 34 -31.96 7.19 4.22
N ALA A 35 -31.91 7.14 2.89
CA ALA A 35 -30.89 7.85 2.13
C ALA A 35 -30.92 9.31 2.61
N SER A 36 -29.78 9.80 3.11
CA SER A 36 -29.62 11.20 3.44
C SER A 36 -29.95 12.02 2.18
N GLU A 37 -31.04 12.79 2.22
CA GLU A 37 -31.47 13.64 1.10
C GLU A 37 -30.43 14.73 0.75
N ASP A 38 -29.40 14.91 1.59
CA ASP A 38 -28.33 15.88 1.42
C ASP A 38 -27.19 15.45 0.47
N VAL A 39 -27.14 14.17 0.05
CA VAL A 39 -26.09 13.66 -0.86
C VAL A 39 -26.69 13.39 -2.23
N THR A 40 -26.26 14.17 -3.22
CA THR A 40 -26.73 14.03 -4.60
C THR A 40 -26.12 12.80 -5.29
N ASP A 41 -26.83 12.23 -6.27
CA ASP A 41 -26.30 11.17 -7.14
C ASP A 41 -24.99 11.59 -7.83
N GLU A 42 -24.86 12.87 -8.17
CA GLU A 42 -23.64 13.46 -8.73
C GLU A 42 -22.47 13.41 -7.73
N ALA A 43 -22.71 13.68 -6.45
CA ALA A 43 -21.70 13.58 -5.41
C ALA A 43 -21.25 12.13 -5.21
N ILE A 44 -22.18 11.17 -5.25
CA ILE A 44 -21.89 9.73 -5.17
C ILE A 44 -21.06 9.28 -6.38
N SER A 45 -21.45 9.67 -7.60
CA SER A 45 -20.71 9.35 -8.82
C SER A 45 -19.29 9.92 -8.79
N THR A 46 -19.14 11.19 -8.41
CA THR A 46 -17.84 11.86 -8.29
C THR A 46 -16.94 11.17 -7.26
N ALA A 47 -17.50 10.76 -6.11
CA ALA A 47 -16.75 10.03 -5.09
C ALA A 47 -16.30 8.65 -5.61
N ALA A 48 -17.17 7.93 -6.32
CA ALA A 48 -16.84 6.64 -6.93
C ALA A 48 -15.74 6.77 -7.99
N GLU A 49 -15.81 7.76 -8.89
CA GLU A 49 -14.77 8.04 -9.88
C GLU A 49 -13.43 8.37 -9.22
N THR A 50 -13.46 9.19 -8.17
CA THR A 50 -12.27 9.53 -7.37
C THR A 50 -11.68 8.27 -6.74
N ALA A 51 -12.51 7.41 -6.14
CA ALA A 51 -12.04 6.18 -5.52
C ALA A 51 -11.39 5.22 -6.54
N HIS A 52 -11.99 5.07 -7.73
CA HIS A 52 -11.39 4.29 -8.82
C HIS A 52 -10.03 4.87 -9.25
N ALA A 53 -9.94 6.18 -9.47
CA ALA A 53 -8.70 6.82 -9.86
C ALA A 53 -7.58 6.66 -8.81
N LEU A 54 -7.92 6.69 -7.52
CA LEU A 54 -6.96 6.44 -6.44
C LEU A 54 -6.53 4.97 -6.38
N LEU A 55 -7.44 4.04 -6.63
CA LEU A 55 -7.12 2.61 -6.69
C LEU A 55 -6.21 2.28 -7.87
N ASP A 56 -6.49 2.85 -9.05
CA ASP A 56 -5.63 2.72 -10.23
C ASP A 56 -4.23 3.25 -9.94
N ARG A 57 -4.14 4.43 -9.30
CA ARG A 57 -2.85 5.00 -8.91
C ARG A 57 -2.10 4.13 -7.90
N ALA A 58 -2.81 3.53 -6.95
CA ALA A 58 -2.21 2.61 -5.98
C ALA A 58 -1.72 1.33 -6.65
N ALA A 59 -2.48 0.79 -7.61
CA ALA A 59 -2.08 -0.36 -8.41
C ALA A 59 -0.84 -0.06 -9.26
N ASP A 60 -0.77 1.10 -9.90
CA ASP A 60 0.41 1.56 -10.64
C ASP A 60 1.65 1.65 -9.74
N ALA A 61 1.50 2.22 -8.54
CA ALA A 61 2.59 2.33 -7.58
C ALA A 61 3.05 0.96 -7.08
N TYR A 62 2.10 0.07 -6.81
CA TYR A 62 2.35 -1.31 -6.41
C TYR A 62 3.11 -2.07 -7.50
N LEU A 63 2.62 -2.07 -8.74
CA LEU A 63 3.28 -2.74 -9.87
C LEU A 63 4.65 -2.14 -10.16
N SER A 64 4.80 -0.82 -10.08
CA SER A 64 6.11 -0.15 -10.25
C SER A 64 7.10 -0.54 -9.16
N LEU A 65 6.64 -0.70 -7.92
CA LEU A 65 7.46 -1.21 -6.81
C LEU A 65 7.90 -2.65 -7.09
N LEU A 66 6.97 -3.51 -7.52
CA LEU A 66 7.29 -4.90 -7.81
C LEU A 66 8.33 -5.02 -8.94
N ASN A 67 8.15 -4.26 -10.02
CA ASN A 67 8.93 -4.43 -11.24
C ASN A 67 10.28 -3.71 -11.22
N ALA A 68 10.41 -2.60 -10.48
CA ALA A 68 11.60 -1.73 -10.58
C ALA A 68 12.43 -1.63 -9.30
N VAL A 69 11.91 -2.11 -8.16
CA VAL A 69 12.53 -1.86 -6.84
C VAL A 69 12.71 -3.13 -6.01
N LEU A 70 11.76 -4.06 -6.11
CA LEU A 70 11.95 -5.38 -5.51
C LEU A 70 12.82 -6.22 -6.45
N GLY A 71 13.77 -6.94 -5.86
CA GLY A 71 14.58 -7.95 -6.54
C GLY A 71 14.33 -9.30 -5.90
N ASP A 72 15.09 -10.32 -6.28
CA ASP A 72 14.89 -11.69 -5.82
C ASP A 72 14.79 -11.84 -4.29
N GLY A 73 13.86 -12.70 -3.85
CA GLY A 73 13.64 -13.03 -2.45
C GLY A 73 12.17 -13.23 -2.10
N THR A 74 11.93 -13.50 -0.82
CA THR A 74 10.59 -13.49 -0.23
C THR A 74 10.35 -12.14 0.45
N HIS A 75 9.23 -11.50 0.15
CA HIS A 75 8.88 -10.17 0.62
C HIS A 75 7.59 -10.24 1.44
N ASN A 76 7.68 -9.85 2.71
CA ASN A 76 6.52 -9.56 3.54
C ASN A 76 6.23 -8.06 3.45
N MET A 77 5.11 -7.72 2.82
CA MET A 77 4.66 -6.35 2.64
C MET A 77 3.50 -6.05 3.58
N VAL A 78 3.53 -4.89 4.21
CA VAL A 78 2.44 -4.38 5.06
C VAL A 78 2.14 -2.94 4.67
N ALA A 79 0.91 -2.70 4.22
CA ALA A 79 0.37 -1.37 4.01
C ALA A 79 -0.42 -0.93 5.24
N SER A 80 -0.34 0.35 5.55
CA SER A 80 -1.17 0.97 6.59
C SER A 80 -1.70 2.31 6.11
N ALA A 81 -2.92 2.64 6.53
CA ALA A 81 -3.51 3.95 6.35
C ALA A 81 -4.29 4.36 7.60
N ARG A 82 -4.09 5.60 8.06
CA ARG A 82 -4.88 6.22 9.11
C ARG A 82 -5.83 7.21 8.46
N THR A 83 -7.13 6.99 8.64
CA THR A 83 -8.22 7.81 8.12
C THR A 83 -9.03 8.39 9.28
N PRO A 84 -9.92 9.38 9.02
CA PRO A 84 -10.88 9.84 10.03
C PRO A 84 -11.79 8.74 10.58
N HIS A 85 -11.97 7.64 9.84
CA HIS A 85 -12.86 6.53 10.20
C HIS A 85 -12.13 5.36 10.88
N GLY A 86 -10.81 5.45 11.05
CA GLY A 86 -10.01 4.42 11.69
C GLY A 86 -8.73 4.09 10.94
N GLU A 87 -8.05 3.06 11.43
CA GLU A 87 -6.80 2.55 10.89
C GLU A 87 -7.07 1.29 10.05
N LEU A 88 -6.46 1.25 8.87
CA LEU A 88 -6.51 0.13 7.94
C LEU A 88 -5.12 -0.45 7.84
N ILE A 89 -5.00 -1.77 7.98
CA ILE A 89 -3.72 -2.49 7.90
C ILE A 89 -3.96 -3.76 7.10
N GLU A 90 -3.20 -3.94 6.03
CA GLU A 90 -3.26 -5.14 5.19
C GLU A 90 -1.85 -5.61 4.85
N GLY A 91 -1.69 -6.93 4.82
CA GLY A 91 -0.40 -7.57 4.59
C GLY A 91 -0.46 -8.63 3.50
N GLN A 92 0.65 -8.81 2.81
CA GLN A 92 0.84 -9.91 1.88
C GLN A 92 2.27 -10.42 1.92
N GLN A 93 2.42 -11.71 1.66
CA GLN A 93 3.70 -12.29 1.31
C GLN A 93 3.72 -12.55 -0.19
N LEU A 94 4.85 -12.24 -0.83
CA LEU A 94 5.12 -12.56 -2.22
C LEU A 94 6.56 -13.01 -2.38
N THR A 95 6.83 -13.79 -3.42
CA THR A 95 8.18 -14.29 -3.72
C THR A 95 8.54 -13.92 -5.16
N MET A 96 9.74 -13.38 -5.33
CA MET A 96 10.35 -13.06 -6.62
C MET A 96 11.57 -13.94 -6.87
N MET A 97 11.62 -14.57 -8.05
CA MET A 97 12.75 -15.39 -8.49
C MET A 97 12.96 -15.17 -9.99
N GLY A 98 13.87 -14.26 -10.33
CA GLY A 98 14.03 -13.78 -11.71
C GLY A 98 12.71 -13.19 -12.21
N ASP A 99 12.21 -13.72 -13.33
CA ASP A 99 10.94 -13.26 -13.92
C ASP A 99 9.69 -13.90 -13.27
N ALA A 100 9.87 -14.85 -12.34
CA ALA A 100 8.76 -15.52 -11.67
C ALA A 100 8.30 -14.73 -10.44
N LEU A 101 7.00 -14.40 -10.41
CA LEU A 101 6.33 -13.74 -9.28
C LEU A 101 5.23 -14.65 -8.73
N ILE A 102 5.33 -14.98 -7.45
CA ILE A 102 4.31 -15.73 -6.71
C ILE A 102 3.69 -14.79 -5.69
N LEU A 103 2.39 -14.53 -5.82
CA LEU A 103 1.64 -13.69 -4.89
C LEU A 103 0.19 -14.17 -4.74
N ASN A 104 -0.48 -13.69 -3.69
CA ASN A 104 -1.93 -13.82 -3.56
C ASN A 104 -2.60 -12.57 -4.14
N GLN A 105 -3.34 -12.73 -5.23
CA GLN A 105 -3.98 -11.63 -5.95
C GLN A 105 -4.99 -10.86 -5.08
N GLU A 106 -5.78 -11.55 -4.26
CA GLU A 106 -6.76 -10.94 -3.37
C GLU A 106 -6.06 -10.08 -2.30
N ALA A 107 -4.99 -10.61 -1.72
CA ALA A 107 -4.17 -9.87 -0.75
C ALA A 107 -3.50 -8.65 -1.40
N SER A 108 -3.03 -8.77 -2.66
CA SER A 108 -2.50 -7.64 -3.41
C SER A 108 -3.54 -6.54 -3.61
N MET A 109 -4.79 -6.90 -3.94
CA MET A 109 -5.87 -5.92 -4.08
C MET A 109 -6.19 -5.21 -2.76
N ARG A 110 -6.23 -5.95 -1.64
CA ARG A 110 -6.43 -5.34 -0.31
C ARG A 110 -5.29 -4.38 0.06
N VAL A 111 -4.04 -4.74 -0.23
CA VAL A 111 -2.89 -3.85 -0.05
C VAL A 111 -3.03 -2.59 -0.91
N CYS A 112 -3.41 -2.71 -2.19
CA CYS A 112 -3.66 -1.55 -3.05
C CYS A 112 -4.78 -0.65 -2.49
N ALA A 113 -5.86 -1.23 -1.97
CA ALA A 113 -6.96 -0.47 -1.35
C ALA A 113 -6.49 0.34 -0.14
N VAL A 114 -5.63 -0.23 0.73
CA VAL A 114 -5.04 0.50 1.86
C VAL A 114 -4.11 1.62 1.40
N ILE A 115 -3.28 1.36 0.38
CA ILE A 115 -2.43 2.41 -0.21
C ILE A 115 -3.30 3.55 -0.77
N ALA A 116 -4.38 3.22 -1.50
CA ALA A 116 -5.32 4.19 -2.05
C ALA A 116 -6.01 5.02 -0.95
N ALA A 117 -6.42 4.38 0.16
CA ALA A 117 -6.96 5.08 1.33
C ALA A 117 -5.95 6.09 1.90
N GLY A 118 -4.66 5.74 1.93
CA GLY A 118 -3.58 6.62 2.35
C GLY A 118 -3.32 7.81 1.41
N MET A 119 -3.90 7.81 0.20
CA MET A 119 -3.80 8.92 -0.75
C MET A 119 -4.89 9.98 -0.57
N VAL A 120 -5.96 9.67 0.19
CA VAL A 120 -7.03 10.63 0.47
C VAL A 120 -6.48 11.79 1.30
N GLY A 121 -6.86 13.03 0.98
CA GLY A 121 -6.22 14.24 1.53
C GLY A 121 -6.27 14.39 3.06
N CYS A 122 -7.17 13.69 3.75
CA CYS A 122 -7.30 13.67 5.21
C CYS A 122 -6.65 12.44 5.87
N ALA A 123 -5.95 11.59 5.09
CA ALA A 123 -5.33 10.36 5.56
C ALA A 123 -3.79 10.44 5.55
N SER A 124 -3.16 9.55 6.32
CA SER A 124 -1.74 9.28 6.22
C SER A 124 -1.53 7.81 5.89
N GLY A 125 -0.74 7.50 4.87
CA GLY A 125 -0.44 6.13 4.47
C GLY A 125 1.04 5.78 4.50
N GLY A 126 1.33 4.49 4.61
CA GLY A 126 2.68 3.95 4.53
C GLY A 126 2.69 2.52 4.02
N LEU A 127 3.84 2.12 3.49
CA LEU A 127 4.12 0.78 3.02
C LEU A 127 5.47 0.35 3.56
N VAL A 128 5.53 -0.83 4.16
CA VAL A 128 6.79 -1.44 4.59
C VAL A 128 6.97 -2.77 3.89
N VAL A 129 8.19 -3.04 3.47
CA VAL A 129 8.59 -4.33 2.89
C VAL A 129 9.78 -4.86 3.67
N ARG A 130 9.59 -6.04 4.27
CA ARG A 130 10.66 -6.87 4.83
C ARG A 130 11.03 -7.92 3.79
N THR A 131 12.28 -7.92 3.36
CA THR A 131 12.82 -8.82 2.34
C THR A 131 13.74 -9.85 2.99
N PHE A 132 13.51 -11.12 2.65
CA PHE A 132 14.41 -12.25 2.88
C PHE A 132 15.11 -12.57 1.56
N GLY A 133 16.36 -12.13 1.43
CA GLY A 133 17.15 -12.33 0.23
C GLY A 133 17.67 -13.77 0.09
N PRO A 134 17.98 -14.23 -1.13
CA PRO A 134 18.44 -15.59 -1.39
C PRO A 134 19.78 -15.94 -0.72
N ASN A 135 20.57 -14.94 -0.34
CA ASN A 135 21.83 -15.09 0.40
C ASN A 135 21.63 -15.17 1.93
N GLY A 136 20.39 -15.27 2.40
CA GLY A 136 20.05 -15.25 3.83
C GLY A 136 20.10 -13.86 4.47
N SER A 137 20.26 -12.80 3.67
CA SER A 137 20.15 -11.42 4.17
C SER A 137 18.70 -11.07 4.47
N GLU A 138 18.53 -10.23 5.48
CA GLU A 138 17.23 -9.73 5.87
C GLU A 138 17.26 -8.22 5.94
N SER A 139 16.33 -7.56 5.26
CA SER A 139 16.27 -6.10 5.23
C SER A 139 14.86 -5.55 5.27
N VAL A 140 14.71 -4.35 5.82
CA VAL A 140 13.45 -3.62 5.89
C VAL A 140 13.60 -2.28 5.17
N ARG A 141 12.68 -2.02 4.24
CA ARG A 141 12.54 -0.74 3.51
C ARG A 141 11.12 -0.23 3.68
N GLY A 142 10.94 1.09 3.67
CA GLY A 142 9.62 1.70 3.83
C GLY A 142 9.37 2.91 2.95
N TRP A 143 8.11 3.16 2.65
CA TRP A 143 7.62 4.30 1.90
C TRP A 143 6.46 4.94 2.64
N THR A 144 6.32 6.26 2.52
CA THR A 144 5.12 6.98 2.95
C THR A 144 4.32 7.40 1.72
N VAL A 145 2.99 7.38 1.84
CA VAL A 145 2.10 7.87 0.80
C VAL A 145 2.05 9.39 0.85
N ARG A 146 2.50 10.05 -0.21
CA ARG A 146 2.49 11.52 -0.34
C ARG A 146 2.31 11.93 -1.78
N ASN A 147 1.47 12.96 -2.02
CA ASN A 147 1.15 13.45 -3.37
C ASN A 147 0.73 12.31 -4.31
N PHE A 148 -0.17 11.46 -3.82
CA PHE A 148 -0.72 10.30 -4.54
C PHE A 148 0.34 9.30 -5.02
N TRP A 149 1.45 9.13 -4.27
CA TRP A 149 2.52 8.19 -4.62
C TRP A 149 3.36 7.72 -3.43
N LEU A 150 4.16 6.66 -3.63
CA LEU A 150 5.10 6.14 -2.64
C LEU A 150 6.40 6.96 -2.62
N ARG A 151 6.63 7.67 -1.52
CA ARG A 151 7.88 8.40 -1.25
C ARG A 151 8.79 7.53 -0.36
N PRO A 152 10.06 7.31 -0.74
CA PRO A 152 10.97 6.51 0.06
C PRO A 152 11.23 7.15 1.43
N LEU A 153 11.32 6.29 2.45
CA LEU A 153 11.85 6.60 3.78
C LEU A 153 13.35 6.30 3.84
N THR A 154 14.04 7.06 4.66
CA THR A 154 15.45 6.85 4.99
C THR A 154 15.60 5.68 5.96
N ALA A 155 16.81 5.10 6.02
CA ALA A 155 17.16 4.07 7.00
C ALA A 155 16.90 4.50 8.46
N ARG A 156 17.03 5.80 8.75
CA ARG A 156 16.74 6.37 10.08
C ARG A 156 15.24 6.37 10.37
N GLU A 157 14.44 6.91 9.46
CA GLU A 157 12.98 6.99 9.62
C GLU A 157 12.35 5.60 9.79
N ILE A 158 12.78 4.61 9.01
CA ILE A 158 12.23 3.24 9.14
C ILE A 158 12.69 2.56 10.43
N ARG A 159 13.92 2.81 10.88
CA ARG A 159 14.41 2.29 12.16
C ARG A 159 13.60 2.88 13.31
N GLU A 160 13.41 4.21 13.31
CA GLU A 160 12.59 4.90 14.31
C GLU A 160 11.17 4.33 14.39
N ALA A 161 10.55 4.01 13.25
CA ALA A 161 9.23 3.39 13.21
C ALA A 161 9.17 1.96 13.80
N TYR A 162 10.26 1.19 13.69
CA TYR A 162 10.34 -0.19 14.21
C TYR A 162 10.84 -0.28 15.65
N THR A 163 11.57 0.73 16.12
CA THR A 163 12.12 0.77 17.48
C THR A 163 11.19 1.48 18.45
N VAL A 164 9.92 1.67 18.10
CA VAL A 164 8.89 2.26 18.96
C VAL A 164 7.71 1.30 19.00
N ASP A 165 7.33 0.91 20.21
CA ASP A 165 6.14 0.11 20.46
C ASP A 165 4.89 0.91 20.06
N HIS A 166 4.09 0.37 19.14
CA HIS A 166 2.94 1.08 18.59
C HIS A 166 1.74 1.19 19.57
N VAL A 167 1.75 0.44 20.67
CA VAL A 167 0.70 0.48 21.70
C VAL A 167 1.06 1.45 22.82
N THR A 168 2.33 1.45 23.24
CA THR A 168 2.81 2.15 24.43
C THR A 168 3.71 3.34 24.12
N GLY A 169 4.23 3.44 22.90
CA GLY A 169 5.23 4.44 22.50
C GLY A 169 6.62 4.21 23.10
N ALA A 170 6.84 3.10 23.80
CA ALA A 170 8.12 2.80 24.44
C ALA A 170 9.18 2.42 23.41
N PRO A 171 10.46 2.77 23.62
CA PRO A 171 11.54 2.28 22.77
C PRO A 171 11.65 0.75 22.83
N VAL A 172 11.66 0.11 21.66
CA VAL A 172 11.90 -1.32 21.48
C VAL A 172 13.27 -1.49 20.85
N ALA A 173 14.04 -2.47 21.33
CA ALA A 173 15.34 -2.77 20.74
C ALA A 173 15.16 -3.23 19.28
N PRO A 174 16.01 -2.75 18.34
CA PRO A 174 15.98 -3.22 16.97
C PRO A 174 16.27 -4.72 16.91
N GLU A 175 15.61 -5.41 15.99
CA GLU A 175 15.73 -6.86 15.85
C GLU A 175 17.15 -7.24 15.37
N PRO A 176 17.86 -8.15 16.08
CA PRO A 176 19.20 -8.56 15.68
C PRO A 176 19.21 -9.23 14.30
N GLY A 177 20.13 -8.83 13.42
CA GLY A 177 20.30 -9.42 12.09
C GLY A 177 19.47 -8.77 10.98
N VAL A 178 18.54 -7.86 11.31
CA VAL A 178 17.74 -7.13 10.32
C VAL A 178 18.42 -5.83 9.90
N GLU A 179 18.62 -5.64 8.60
CA GLU A 179 19.16 -4.41 8.04
C GLU A 179 18.05 -3.39 7.70
N TYR A 180 18.02 -2.27 8.41
CA TYR A 180 17.15 -1.14 8.06
C TYR A 180 17.78 -0.31 6.93
N ARG A 181 17.22 -0.42 5.73
CA ARG A 181 17.77 0.19 4.51
C ARG A 181 16.96 1.40 4.07
N GLN A 182 17.63 2.36 3.46
CA GLN A 182 16.95 3.42 2.73
C GLN A 182 16.16 2.81 1.58
N ALA A 183 14.90 3.22 1.45
CA ALA A 183 14.06 2.80 0.36
C ALA A 183 14.46 3.51 -0.95
N GLU A 184 14.26 2.81 -2.06
CA GLU A 184 14.49 3.34 -3.39
C GLU A 184 13.25 4.09 -3.90
N ARG A 185 13.46 5.01 -4.84
CA ARG A 185 12.36 5.72 -5.47
C ARG A 185 11.56 4.74 -6.34
N VAL A 186 10.25 4.66 -6.11
CA VAL A 186 9.34 3.94 -7.00
C VAL A 186 9.09 4.81 -8.24
N PRO A 187 9.48 4.36 -9.45
CA PRO A 187 9.30 5.15 -10.67
C PRO A 187 7.81 5.33 -10.95
N ARG A 188 7.42 6.50 -11.43
CA ARG A 188 6.05 6.72 -11.90
C ARG A 188 5.93 6.33 -13.38
N PRO A 189 4.83 5.67 -13.81
CA PRO A 189 4.65 5.28 -15.20
C PRO A 189 4.75 6.45 -16.20
N ASP A 190 4.26 7.63 -15.82
CA ASP A 190 4.28 8.87 -16.61
C ASP A 190 5.69 9.51 -16.71
N GLN A 191 6.55 9.31 -15.72
CA GLN A 191 7.93 9.84 -15.70
C GLN A 191 8.93 8.94 -16.42
N ALA A 192 8.67 7.64 -16.54
CA ALA A 192 9.57 6.71 -17.23
C ALA A 192 9.67 7.00 -18.74
N GLN A 193 8.63 7.58 -19.36
CA GLN A 193 8.64 7.95 -20.78
C GLN A 193 9.54 9.15 -21.08
N THR A 194 9.67 10.11 -20.15
CA THR A 194 10.44 11.35 -20.38
C THR A 194 11.96 11.14 -20.32
N ASP A 195 12.43 10.17 -19.53
CA ASP A 195 13.86 9.82 -19.45
C ASP A 195 14.32 9.01 -20.68
N GLY A 196 13.45 8.16 -21.23
CA GLY A 196 13.73 7.39 -22.46
C GLY A 196 13.74 8.24 -23.74
N GLU A 197 12.89 9.27 -23.81
CA GLU A 197 12.82 10.18 -24.96
C GLU A 197 13.96 11.22 -24.95
N SER A 198 14.42 11.63 -23.76
CA SER A 198 15.56 12.55 -23.60
C SER A 198 16.90 11.92 -24.00
N ALA A 199 17.07 10.60 -23.84
CA ALA A 199 18.24 9.86 -24.31
C ALA A 199 18.28 9.71 -25.86
N SER A 200 17.16 9.92 -26.55
CA SER A 200 17.04 9.73 -28.00
C SER A 200 17.24 11.00 -28.83
N ARG A 201 17.39 12.19 -28.21
CA ARG A 201 17.78 13.42 -28.90
C ARG A 201 19.29 13.46 -29.16
N THR A 202 19.74 12.59 -30.05
CA THR A 202 21.04 12.73 -30.70
C THR A 202 21.01 14.02 -31.52
N ALA A 203 21.93 14.94 -31.24
CA ALA A 203 22.08 16.19 -31.98
C ALA A 203 22.18 15.93 -33.50
N PRO A 204 21.63 16.79 -34.37
CA PRO A 204 21.76 16.62 -35.81
C PRO A 204 23.24 16.60 -36.18
N ARG A 205 23.67 15.58 -36.94
CA ARG A 205 25.02 15.55 -37.54
C ARG A 205 25.19 16.79 -38.42
N ASP A 206 26.13 17.65 -38.05
CA ASP A 206 26.56 18.80 -38.84
C ASP A 206 27.24 18.29 -40.13
N ASN A 207 26.47 18.21 -41.22
CA ASN A 207 26.94 17.81 -42.55
C ASN A 207 27.51 19.01 -43.33
N ARG A 208 28.34 19.85 -42.71
CA ARG A 208 29.02 20.93 -43.41
C ARG A 208 30.26 20.41 -44.14
N PRO A 209 30.37 20.56 -45.47
CA PRO A 209 31.55 20.10 -46.20
C PRO A 209 32.78 20.94 -45.81
N PRO A 210 33.99 20.33 -45.78
CA PRO A 210 35.20 21.05 -45.43
C PRO A 210 35.55 22.09 -46.52
N ASN A 211 35.69 23.33 -46.08
CA ASN A 211 36.03 24.48 -46.92
C ASN A 211 37.46 24.32 -47.46
N ARG A 212 37.61 24.06 -48.77
CA ARG A 212 38.92 24.08 -49.45
C ARG A 212 39.42 25.52 -49.52
N ARG A 213 40.44 25.84 -48.71
CA ARG A 213 41.26 27.04 -48.91
C ARG A 213 42.33 26.75 -49.97
N ASN A 214 42.37 27.57 -51.01
CA ASN A 214 43.62 27.92 -51.69
C ASN A 214 44.24 29.11 -50.96
#